data_AF-A0A1C6BEV8-F1
#
_entry.id   AF-A0A1C6BEV8-F1
#
_cell.length_a   1.000
_cell.length_b   1.000
_cell.length_c   1.000
_cell.angle_alpha   90.00
_cell.angle_beta   90.00
_cell.angle_gamma   90.00
#
_symmetry.space_group_name_H-M   'P 1'
#
loop_
_entity.id
_entity.type
_entity.pdbx_description
1 polymer ?
#
loop_
_entity_poly.entity_id
_entity_poly.type
_entity_poly.pdbx_seq_one_letter_code
_entity_poly.pdbx_strand_id
1 'polypeptide(L)' 'MDFPVLETRRLYLRKITVDDASDIFEYLSNDMVTRHLGKESLINIEGAYDIINKIEINYSERRGIRWE' A
#
# COMPACT_ATOMS: atom_id res chain seq x y z
N MET A 1 -5.95 -13.87 14.81
CA MET A 1 -4.60 -13.89 14.22
C MET A 1 -4.28 -12.46 13.94
N ASP A 2 -3.26 -11.93 14.58
CA ASP A 2 -2.85 -10.55 14.39
C ASP A 2 -2.01 -10.43 13.11
N PHE A 3 -1.99 -9.24 12.52
CA PHE A 3 -1.20 -8.98 11.33
C PHE A 3 0.30 -9.11 11.67
N PRO A 4 1.09 -9.88 10.91
CA PRO A 4 2.49 -10.10 11.23
C PRO A 4 3.32 -8.82 11.05
N VAL A 5 4.32 -8.62 11.91
CA VAL A 5 5.31 -7.56 11.74
C VAL A 5 6.65 -8.22 11.40
N LEU A 6 7.30 -7.76 10.32
CA LEU A 6 8.59 -8.27 9.89
C LEU A 6 9.63 -7.16 10.00
N GLU A 7 10.68 -7.41 10.77
CA GLU A 7 11.75 -6.44 11.00
C GLU A 7 13.09 -7.01 10.55
N THR A 8 13.87 -6.18 9.89
CA THR A 8 15.27 -6.45 9.52
C THR A 8 16.12 -5.25 9.91
N ARG A 9 17.44 -5.35 9.73
CA ARG A 9 18.36 -4.22 9.97
C ARG A 9 17.97 -2.91 9.26
N ARG A 10 17.22 -2.98 8.14
CA ARG A 10 16.92 -1.80 7.29
C ARG A 10 15.43 -1.57 7.04
N LEU A 11 14.57 -2.51 7.42
CA LEU A 11 13.16 -2.49 7.03
C LEU A 11 12.29 -2.90 8.20
N TYR A 12 11.18 -2.20 8.33
CA TYR A 12 10.10 -2.51 9.25
C TYR A 12 8.81 -2.61 8.44
N LEU A 13 8.34 -3.84 8.25
CA LEU A 13 7.13 -4.13 7.48
C LEU A 13 6.00 -4.39 8.47
N ARG A 14 4.99 -3.52 8.43
CA ARG A 14 3.81 -3.57 9.29
C ARG A 14 2.53 -3.49 8.46
N LYS A 15 1.40 -3.65 9.14
CA LYS A 15 0.09 -3.35 8.56
C LYS A 15 0.03 -1.91 8.05
N ILE A 16 -0.48 -1.73 6.84
CA ILE A 16 -0.77 -0.42 6.26
C ILE A 16 -2.02 0.14 6.95
N THR A 17 -2.01 1.43 7.31
CA THR A 17 -3.13 2.15 7.91
C THR A 17 -3.54 3.34 7.04
N VAL A 18 -4.66 3.97 7.39
CA VAL A 18 -5.14 5.20 6.72
C VAL A 18 -4.16 6.37 6.84
N ASP A 19 -3.28 6.34 7.85
CA ASP A 19 -2.26 7.39 8.05
C ASP A 19 -1.16 7.32 6.98
N ASP A 20 -0.99 6.16 6.33
CA ASP A 20 -0.03 5.97 5.23
C ASP A 20 -0.55 6.50 3.88
N ALA A 21 -1.78 7.01 3.81
CA ALA A 21 -2.41 7.41 2.55
C ALA A 21 -1.62 8.52 1.84
N SER A 22 -1.04 9.46 2.58
CA SER A 22 -0.22 10.53 2.02
C SER A 22 1.05 9.98 1.37
N ASP A 23 1.77 9.10 2.07
CA ASP A 23 3.02 8.51 1.57
C ASP A 23 2.76 7.62 0.34
N ILE A 24 1.67 6.84 0.37
CA ILE A 24 1.23 6.02 -0.77
C ILE A 24 0.86 6.91 -1.96
N PHE A 25 0.15 8.01 -1.73
CA PHE A 25 -0.20 8.96 -2.79
C PHE A 25 1.05 9.61 -3.40
N GLU A 26 1.99 10.08 -2.58
CA GLU A 26 3.26 10.65 -3.06
C GLU A 26 4.05 9.63 -3.91
N TYR A 27 4.15 8.40 -3.44
CA TYR A 27 4.85 7.32 -4.16
C TYR A 27 4.16 6.96 -5.49
N LEU A 28 2.84 6.79 -5.50
CA LEU A 28 2.08 6.30 -6.66
C LEU A 28 1.56 7.42 -7.58
N SER A 29 1.71 8.68 -7.22
CA SER A 29 1.47 9.82 -8.13
C SER A 29 2.69 10.13 -9.01
N ASN A 30 3.84 9.49 -8.74
CA ASN A 30 5.05 9.67 -9.52
C ASN A 30 5.08 8.75 -10.76
N ASP A 31 4.98 9.35 -11.95
CA ASP A 31 5.03 8.62 -13.24
C ASP A 31 6.29 7.77 -13.44
N MET A 32 7.42 8.15 -12.84
CA MET A 32 8.65 7.35 -12.90
C MET A 32 8.53 6.04 -12.11
N VAL A 33 7.73 6.04 -11.04
CA VAL A 33 7.44 4.86 -10.23
C VAL A 33 6.43 3.96 -10.95
N THR A 34 5.36 4.54 -11.49
CA THR A 34 4.22 3.79 -12.03
C THR A 34 4.41 3.28 -13.46
N ARG A 35 5.38 3.82 -14.21
CA ARG A 35 5.70 3.42 -15.60
C ARG A 35 5.79 1.92 -15.82
N HIS A 36 6.28 1.17 -14.82
CA HIS A 36 6.48 -0.28 -14.90
C HIS A 36 5.38 -1.11 -14.21
N LEU A 37 4.37 -0.45 -13.63
CA LEU A 37 3.26 -1.10 -12.91
C LEU A 37 2.05 -1.41 -13.82
N GLY A 38 2.06 -0.94 -15.07
CA GLY A 38 0.95 -1.12 -16.01
C GLY A 38 -0.34 -0.41 -15.59
N LYS A 39 -0.23 0.62 -14.74
CA LYS A 39 -1.33 1.43 -14.21
C LYS A 39 -0.97 2.90 -14.33
N GLU A 40 -1.99 3.73 -14.49
CA GLU A 40 -1.82 5.19 -14.42
C GLU A 40 -1.48 5.62 -12.98
N SER A 41 -0.71 6.70 -12.87
CA SER A 41 -0.40 7.33 -11.60
C SER A 41 -1.66 7.83 -10.90
N LEU A 42 -1.62 7.85 -9.56
CA LEU A 42 -2.69 8.45 -8.79
C LEU A 42 -2.76 9.95 -9.04
N ILE A 43 -3.97 10.45 -9.29
CA ILE A 43 -4.24 11.88 -9.49
C ILE A 43 -4.82 12.57 -8.25
N ASN A 44 -5.29 11.78 -7.27
CA ASN A 44 -5.87 12.28 -6.03
C ASN A 44 -5.64 11.29 -4.87
N ILE A 45 -5.80 11.79 -3.65
CA ILE A 45 -5.56 11.03 -2.41
C ILE A 45 -6.63 9.97 -2.16
N GLU A 46 -7.84 10.17 -2.69
CA GLU A 46 -8.94 9.19 -2.65
C GLU A 46 -8.51 7.84 -3.24
N GLY A 47 -7.72 7.85 -4.32
CA GLY A 47 -7.16 6.63 -4.89
C GLY A 47 -6.22 5.88 -3.94
N ALA A 48 -5.50 6.59 -3.06
CA ALA A 48 -4.65 5.95 -2.05
C ALA A 48 -5.50 5.28 -0.95
N TYR A 49 -6.58 5.94 -0.50
CA TYR A 49 -7.53 5.34 0.44
C TYR A 49 -8.20 4.08 -0.14
N ASP A 50 -8.56 4.08 -1.43
CA ASP A 50 -9.09 2.91 -2.12
C ASP A 50 -8.11 1.73 -2.16
N ILE A 51 -6.81 2.01 -2.34
CA ILE A 51 -5.76 0.99 -2.31
C ILE A 51 -5.65 0.40 -0.90
N ILE A 52 -5.60 1.24 0.14
CA ILE A 52 -5.53 0.80 1.53
C ILE A 52 -6.72 -0.10 1.87
N ASN A 53 -7.94 0.32 1.49
CA ASN A 53 -9.14 -0.46 1.72
C ASN A 53 -9.11 -1.82 0.98
N LYS A 54 -8.63 -1.86 -0.26
CA LYS A 54 -8.46 -3.12 -1.01
C LYS A 54 -7.46 -4.06 -0.34
N ILE A 55 -6.35 -3.53 0.20
CA ILE A 55 -5.36 -4.31 0.94
C ILE A 55 -5.98 -4.90 2.21
N GLU A 56 -6.74 -4.09 2.96
CA GLU A 56 -7.43 -4.54 4.17
C GLU A 56 -8.47 -5.63 3.90
N ILE A 57 -9.27 -5.48 2.84
CA ILE A 57 -10.25 -6.48 2.41
C ILE A 57 -9.55 -7.79 2.03
N ASN A 58 -8.49 -7.72 1.21
CA ASN A 58 -7.73 -8.91 0.82
C ASN A 58 -7.12 -9.64 2.01
N TYR A 59 -6.65 -8.89 3.02
CA TYR A 59 -6.13 -9.49 4.25
C TYR A 59 -7.24 -10.15 5.08
N SER A 60 -8.35 -9.45 5.33
CA SER A 60 -9.46 -9.94 6.15
C SER A 60 -10.12 -11.19 5.56
N GLU A 61 -10.17 -11.28 4.23
CA GLU A 61 -10.66 -12.45 3.49
C GLU A 61 -9.60 -13.54 3.29
N ARG A 62 -8.40 -13.38 3.86
CA ARG A 62 -7.25 -14.31 3.75
C ARG A 62 -6.84 -14.59 2.30
N ARG A 63 -7.03 -13.62 1.42
CA ARG A 63 -6.62 -13.68 0.01
C ARG A 63 -5.17 -13.27 -0.22
N GLY A 64 -4.55 -12.55 0.72
CA GLY A 64 -3.13 -12.27 0.68
C GLY A 64 -2.68 -11.16 1.64
N ILE A 65 -1.36 -10.95 1.70
CA ILE A 65 -0.72 -9.80 2.35
C ILE A 65 0.09 -9.07 1.29
N ARG A 66 -0.04 -7.74 1.22
CA ARG A 66 0.75 -6.90 0.33
C ARG A 66 1.86 -6.20 1.11
N TRP A 67 3.10 -6.36 0.67
CA TRP A 67 4.31 -5.77 1.26
C TRP A 67 5.03 -4.78 0.33
N GLU A 68 4.48 -4.57 -0.86
CA GLU A 68 5.00 -3.65 -1.89
C GLU A 68 4.73 -2.18 -1.58
#